data_AF-A0A955TP94-F1
#
_entry.id   AF-A0A955TP94-F1
#
_cell.length_a   1.000
_cell.length_b   1.000
_cell.length_c   1.000
_cell.angle_alpha   90.00
_cell.angle_beta   90.00
_cell.angle_gamma   90.00
#
_symmetry.space_group_name_H-M   'P 1'
#
loop_
_entity.id
_entity.type
_entity.pdbx_description
1 polymer ?
#
loop_
_entity_poly.entity_id
_entity_poly.type
_entity_poly.pdbx_seq_one_letter_code
_entity_poly.pdbx_strand_id
1 'polypeptide(L)' 'MSEEDAEQVLIVVSALNQYAYCPRRCALILVEQTFDDNVYTMRGRDIHERVDQATESGFEEGVRVERGL' A
#
# COMPACT_ATOMS: atom_id res chain seq x y z
N MET A 1 -21.61 -15.79 3.98
CA MET A 1 -21.72 -14.56 3.18
C MET A 1 -23.18 -14.44 2.83
N SER A 2 -23.94 -13.69 3.61
CA SER A 2 -25.39 -13.53 3.44
C SER A 2 -25.66 -12.70 2.18
N GLU A 3 -26.88 -12.74 1.65
CA GLU A 3 -27.29 -11.92 0.49
C GLU A 3 -27.13 -10.41 0.73
N GLU A 4 -26.96 -9.95 1.98
CA GLU A 4 -26.61 -8.58 2.36
C GLU A 4 -25.16 -8.16 2.03
N ASP A 5 -24.24 -9.11 1.82
CA ASP A 5 -22.86 -8.78 1.42
C ASP A 5 -22.78 -8.32 -0.05
N ALA A 6 -23.82 -8.56 -0.85
CA ALA A 6 -23.81 -8.35 -2.30
C ALA A 6 -23.84 -6.88 -2.75
N GLU A 7 -24.15 -5.94 -1.86
CA GLU A 7 -24.27 -4.51 -2.18
C GLU A 7 -23.26 -3.62 -1.43
N GLN A 8 -22.28 -4.22 -0.74
CA GLN A 8 -21.24 -3.46 -0.07
C GLN A 8 -20.20 -2.96 -1.08
N VAL A 9 -20.22 -1.66 -1.34
CA VAL A 9 -19.18 -0.98 -2.11
C VAL A 9 -17.88 -1.01 -1.30
N LEU A 10 -16.95 -1.88 -1.71
CA LEU A 10 -15.61 -1.92 -1.15
C LEU A 10 -14.84 -0.67 -1.57
N ILE A 11 -14.28 0.04 -0.60
CA ILE A 11 -13.43 1.21 -0.83
C ILE A 11 -12.06 0.93 -0.22
N VAL A 12 -11.00 1.23 -0.97
CA VAL A 12 -9.64 1.16 -0.46
C VAL A 12 -9.45 2.16 0.68
N VAL A 13 -8.85 1.74 1.78
CA VAL A 13 -8.67 2.59 2.98
C VAL A 13 -7.94 3.90 2.64
N SER A 14 -6.98 3.85 1.71
CA SER A 14 -6.25 5.03 1.24
C SER A 14 -7.15 6.11 0.63
N ALA A 15 -8.32 5.75 0.06
CA ALA A 15 -9.28 6.70 -0.50
C ALA A 15 -9.76 7.72 0.53
N LEU A 16 -9.92 7.31 1.80
CA LEU A 16 -10.34 8.22 2.87
C LEU A 16 -9.32 9.36 3.06
N ASN A 17 -8.03 9.03 3.08
CA ASN A 17 -6.97 10.01 3.21
C ASN A 17 -6.87 10.91 1.97
N GLN A 18 -6.92 10.32 0.77
CA GLN A 18 -6.84 11.09 -0.48
C GLN A 18 -8.01 12.06 -0.63
N TYR A 19 -9.23 11.61 -0.31
CA TYR A 19 -10.44 12.43 -0.40
C TYR A 19 -10.43 13.56 0.63
N ALA A 20 -10.06 13.26 1.89
CA ALA A 20 -9.94 14.25 2.96
C ALA A 20 -8.89 15.33 2.63
N TYR A 21 -7.81 14.96 1.95
CA TYR A 21 -6.79 15.91 1.49
C TYR A 21 -7.29 16.76 0.32
N CYS A 22 -7.80 16.14 -0.75
CA CYS A 22 -8.38 16.82 -1.91
C CYS A 22 -9.24 15.86 -2.77
N PRO A 23 -10.55 16.11 -2.90
CA PRO A 23 -11.44 15.26 -3.71
C PRO A 23 -11.00 15.13 -5.17
N ARG A 24 -10.52 16.23 -5.78
CA ARG A 24 -10.02 16.21 -7.16
C ARG A 24 -8.80 15.29 -7.31
N ARG A 25 -7.87 15.34 -6.36
CA ARG A 25 -6.68 14.47 -6.34
C ARG A 25 -7.08 13.00 -6.14
N CYS A 26 -8.04 12.72 -5.26
CA CYS A 26 -8.58 11.38 -5.07
C CYS A 26 -9.14 10.80 -6.38
N ALA A 27 -9.90 11.60 -7.14
CA ALA A 27 -10.40 11.18 -8.45
C ALA A 27 -9.28 10.92 -9.46
N LEU A 28 -8.27 11.79 -9.54
CA LEU A 28 -7.09 11.58 -10.42
C LEU A 28 -6.38 10.25 -10.13
N ILE A 29 -6.21 9.92 -8.85
CA ILE A 29 -5.47 8.73 -8.41
C ILE A 29 -6.32 7.45 -8.57
N LEU A 30 -7.56 7.45 -8.07
CA LEU A 30 -8.37 6.22 -7.93
C LEU A 30 -9.41 6.00 -9.03
N VAL A 31 -9.85 7.05 -9.72
CA VAL A 31 -10.88 6.95 -10.79
C VAL A 31 -10.25 7.07 -12.17
N GLU A 32 -9.50 8.15 -12.40
CA GLU A 32 -8.89 8.45 -13.71
C GLU A 32 -7.56 7.71 -13.91
N GLN A 33 -6.90 7.27 -12.84
CA GLN A 33 -5.61 6.57 -12.85
C GLN A 33 -4.50 7.30 -13.63
N THR A 34 -4.52 8.65 -13.62
CA THR A 34 -3.55 9.49 -14.36
C THR A 34 -2.37 9.95 -13.51
N PHE A 35 -2.24 9.45 -12.29
CA PHE A 35 -1.15 9.83 -11.37
C PHE A 35 -0.03 8.80 -11.46
N ASP A 36 1.14 9.23 -11.92
CA ASP A 36 2.31 8.36 -12.01
C ASP A 36 3.09 8.29 -10.69
N ASP A 37 3.71 7.14 -10.45
CA ASP A 37 4.61 6.97 -9.33
C ASP A 37 5.92 7.73 -9.53
N ASN A 38 6.32 8.49 -8.51
CA ASN A 38 7.64 9.09 -8.47
C ASN A 38 8.65 8.17 -7.76
N VAL A 39 9.93 8.55 -7.81
CA VAL A 39 11.03 7.78 -7.20
C VAL A 39 10.84 7.51 -5.70
N TYR A 40 10.18 8.40 -4.96
CA TYR A 40 9.95 8.23 -3.53
C TYR A 40 8.85 7.20 -3.28
N THR A 41 7.78 7.21 -4.07
CA THR A 41 6.72 6.19 -4.01
C THR A 41 7.29 4.80 -4.35
N MET A 42 8.09 4.72 -5.41
CA MET A 42 8.73 3.46 -5.83
C MET A 42 9.63 2.90 -4.71
N ARG A 43 10.53 3.71 -4.15
CA ARG A 43 11.40 3.28 -3.04
C ARG A 43 10.62 2.83 -1.81
N GLY A 44 9.54 3.53 -1.47
CA GLY A 44 8.67 3.13 -0.36
C GLY A 44 8.08 1.74 -0.61
N ARG A 45 7.60 1.49 -1.84
CA ARG A 45 7.06 0.18 -2.24
C ARG A 45 8.10 -0.93 -2.10
N ASP A 46 9.32 -0.72 -2.59
CA ASP A 46 10.40 -1.72 -2.48
C ASP A 46 10.72 -2.09 -1.02
N ILE A 47 10.66 -1.10 -0.11
CA ILE A 47 10.89 -1.32 1.32
C ILE A 47 9.71 -2.09 1.94
N HIS A 48 8.47 -1.71 1.62
CA HIS A 48 7.29 -2.41 2.10
C HIS A 48 7.28 -3.87 1.64
N GLU A 49 7.56 -4.11 0.35
CA GLU A 49 7.64 -5.47 -0.21
C GLU A 49 8.72 -6.30 0.50
N ARG A 50 9.89 -5.71 0.79
CA ARG A 50 10.95 -6.39 1.54
C ARG A 50 10.53 -6.76 2.97
N VAL A 51 9.70 -5.95 3.63
CA VAL A 51 9.22 -6.24 4.99
C VAL A 51 8.09 -7.28 4.99
N ASP A 52 7.26 -7.29 3.95
CA ASP A 52 6.14 -8.23 3.79
C ASP A 52 6.58 -9.63 3.35
N GLN A 53 7.86 -9.83 3.01
CA GLN A 53 8.45 -11.14 2.78
C GLN A 53 8.36 -12.00 4.05
N ALA A 54 8.14 -13.31 3.86
CA ALA A 54 8.08 -14.27 4.96
C ALA A 54 9.32 -14.18 5.85
N THR A 55 9.19 -14.52 7.14
CA THR A 55 10.25 -14.30 8.13
C THR A 55 11.60 -14.83 7.64
N GLU A 56 12.49 -13.90 7.30
CA GLU A 56 13.85 -14.18 6.86
C GLU A 56 14.79 -13.82 8.00
N SER A 57 15.52 -14.84 8.48
CA SER A 57 16.59 -14.67 9.45
C SER A 57 17.92 -14.86 8.75
N GLY A 58 18.86 -13.93 8.97
CA GLY A 58 20.14 -13.93 8.28
C GLY A 58 21.22 -13.15 9.01
N PHE A 59 22.41 -13.12 8.42
CA PHE A 59 23.53 -12.27 8.87
C PHE A 59 23.92 -11.33 7.72
N GLU A 60 23.81 -10.03 7.96
CA GLU A 60 24.29 -8.99 7.05
C GLU A 60 25.42 -8.22 7.76
N GLU A 61 26.59 -8.11 7.12
CA GLU A 61 27.76 -7.42 7.69
C GLU A 61 28.15 -7.89 9.10
N GLY A 62 27.94 -9.17 9.40
CA GLY A 62 28.22 -9.77 10.71
C GLY A 62 27.18 -9.48 11.80
N VAL A 63 26.08 -8.80 11.45
CA VAL A 63 24.95 -8.52 12.34
C VAL A 63 23.80 -9.45 12.01
N ARG A 64 23.16 -10.03 13.03
CA ARG A 64 21.94 -10.82 12.85
C ARG A 64 20.78 -9.89 12.49
N VAL A 65 20.15 -10.14 11.34
CA VAL A 65 19.00 -9.40 10.84
C VAL A 65 17.80 -10.33 10.78
N GLU A 66 16.67 -9.84 11.29
CA GLU A 66 15.38 -10.50 11.24
C GLU A 66 14.41 -9.56 10.50
N ARG A 67 13.66 -10.09 9.53
CA ARG A 67 12.65 -9.35 8.76
C ARG A 67 11.31 -10.08 8.85
N GLY A 68 10.19 -9.34 8.79
CA GLY A 68 8.85 -9.94 8.82
C GLY A 68 8.50 -10.67 10.13
N LEU A 69 8.88 -10.11 11.29
CA LEU A 69 8.51 -10.59 12.64
C LEU A 69 7.17 -10.03 13.11
#